data_AF-A0A958STV8-F1
#
_entry.id   AF-A0A958STV8-F1
#
_cell.length_a   1.000
_cell.length_b   1.000
_cell.length_c   1.000
_cell.angle_alpha   90.00
_cell.angle_beta   90.00
_cell.angle_gamma   90.00
#
_symmetry.space_group_name_H-M   'P 1'
#
loop_
_entity.id
_entity.type
_entity.pdbx_description
1 polymer ?
#
loop_
_entity_poly.entity_id
_entity_poly.type
_entity_poly.pdbx_seq_one_letter_code
_entity_poly.pdbx_strand_id
1 'polypeptide(L)' 'MTQITAAEVNKLRQATGAGMMDCKKALVEAEGDFDKAIEILRKKGQKVAEKRADRDSSEGAAVAKTNA' A
#
# COMPACT_ATOMS: atom_id res chain seq x y z
N MET A 1 -18.91 -16.18 3.65
CA MET A 1 -17.75 -15.55 2.97
C MET A 1 -18.16 -14.14 2.61
N THR A 2 -17.61 -13.15 3.30
CA THR A 2 -17.86 -11.72 3.03
C THR A 2 -17.57 -11.45 1.56
N GLN A 3 -18.60 -11.07 0.80
CA GLN A 3 -18.48 -10.78 -0.62
C GLN A 3 -17.76 -9.44 -0.79
N ILE A 4 -16.44 -9.47 -0.77
CA ILE A 4 -15.64 -8.30 -1.13
C ILE A 4 -15.83 -8.07 -2.62
N THR A 5 -16.47 -6.97 -2.94
CA THR A 5 -16.80 -6.62 -4.32
C THR A 5 -15.56 -6.11 -5.05
N ALA A 6 -15.50 -6.34 -6.37
CA ALA A 6 -14.42 -5.78 -7.18
C ALA A 6 -14.34 -4.24 -7.09
N ALA A 7 -15.49 -3.59 -6.84
CA ALA A 7 -15.58 -2.15 -6.62
C ALA A 7 -14.86 -1.71 -5.35
N GLU A 8 -15.00 -2.44 -4.24
CA GLU A 8 -14.30 -2.15 -2.97
C GLU A 8 -12.79 -2.34 -3.09
N VAL A 9 -12.36 -3.42 -3.76
CA VAL A 9 -10.93 -3.63 -4.04
C VAL A 9 -10.37 -2.45 -4.86
N ASN A 10 -11.12 -1.98 -5.85
CA ASN A 10 -10.70 -0.88 -6.71
C ASN A 10 -10.69 0.47 -5.96
N LYS A 11 -11.66 0.72 -5.07
CA LYS A 11 -11.67 1.89 -4.18
C LYS A 11 -10.46 1.90 -3.25
N LEU A 12 -10.14 0.77 -2.60
CA LEU A 12 -8.97 0.67 -1.73
C LEU A 12 -7.66 0.86 -2.50
N ARG A 13 -7.60 0.33 -3.73
CA ARG A 13 -6.47 0.54 -4.64
C ARG A 13 -6.25 2.01 -4.98
N GLN A 14 -7.33 2.74 -5.29
CA GLN A 14 -7.26 4.18 -5.60
C GLN A 14 -6.84 5.00 -4.37
N ALA A 15 -7.32 4.65 -3.18
CA ALA A 15 -6.98 5.36 -1.95
C ALA A 15 -5.53 5.13 -1.49
N THR A 16 -5.03 3.90 -1.63
CA THR A 16 -3.73 3.50 -1.07
C THR A 16 -2.61 3.38 -2.09
N GLY A 17 -2.93 3.27 -3.38
CA GLY A 17 -1.97 2.99 -4.45
C GLY A 17 -1.35 1.58 -4.38
N ALA A 18 -1.80 0.72 -3.47
CA ALA A 18 -1.27 -0.63 -3.30
C ALA A 18 -1.70 -1.55 -4.46
N GLY A 19 -1.02 -2.68 -4.63
CA GLY A 19 -1.35 -3.65 -5.67
C GLY A 19 -2.77 -4.24 -5.52
N MET A 20 -3.42 -4.57 -6.64
CA MET A 20 -4.81 -5.10 -6.65
C MET A 20 -4.97 -6.36 -5.77
N MET A 21 -3.96 -7.24 -5.78
CA MET A 21 -3.94 -8.46 -4.97
C MET A 21 -3.70 -8.19 -3.48
N ASP A 22 -2.91 -7.17 -3.15
CA ASP A 22 -2.69 -6.77 -1.76
C ASP A 22 -3.93 -6.11 -1.17
N CYS A 23 -4.63 -5.28 -1.96
CA CYS A 23 -5.92 -4.70 -1.59
C CYS A 23 -6.97 -5.78 -1.33
N LYS A 24 -7.05 -6.80 -2.20
CA LYS A 24 -7.95 -7.94 -2.01
C LYS A 24 -7.61 -8.71 -0.73
N LYS A 25 -6.33 -9.04 -0.49
CA LYS A 25 -5.90 -9.75 0.72
C LYS A 25 -6.17 -8.94 1.99
N ALA A 26 -5.90 -7.64 1.97
CA ALA A 26 -6.13 -6.75 3.09
C ALA A 26 -7.62 -6.62 3.42
N LEU A 27 -8.49 -6.51 2.40
CA LEU A 27 -9.94 -6.51 2.62
C LEU A 27 -10.44 -7.86 3.15
N VAL A 28 -9.85 -8.98 2.73
CA VAL A 28 -10.18 -10.32 3.25
C VAL A 28 -9.77 -10.45 4.72
N GLU A 29 -8.55 -10.02 5.09
CA GLU A 29 -8.08 -10.01 6.49
C GLU A 29 -8.84 -9.01 7.36
N ALA A 30 -9.32 -7.92 6.76
CA ALA A 30 -10.13 -6.91 7.44
C ALA A 30 -11.64 -7.23 7.44
N GLU A 31 -12.06 -8.36 6.86
CA GLU A 31 -13.47 -8.77 6.74
C GLU A 31 -14.39 -7.71 6.09
N GLY A 32 -13.84 -6.88 5.19
CA GLY A 32 -14.56 -5.78 4.54
C GLY A 32 -14.44 -4.41 5.24
N ASP A 33 -13.71 -4.32 6.35
CA ASP A 33 -13.41 -3.06 7.02
C ASP A 33 -12.31 -2.28 6.26
N PHE A 34 -12.66 -1.10 5.78
CA PHE A 34 -11.77 -0.25 4.99
C PHE A 34 -10.60 0.30 5.82
N ASP A 35 -10.84 0.75 7.05
CA ASP A 35 -9.82 1.37 7.88
C ASP A 35 -8.80 0.32 8.34
N LYS A 36 -9.28 -0.86 8.75
CA LYS A 36 -8.40 -2.00 9.03
C LYS A 36 -7.61 -2.43 7.80
N ALA A 37 -8.22 -2.47 6.62
CA ALA A 37 -7.51 -2.84 5.40
C ALA A 37 -6.37 -1.85 5.07
N ILE A 38 -6.58 -0.55 5.33
CA ILE A 38 -5.53 0.48 5.18
C ILE A 38 -4.39 0.25 6.18
N GLU A 39 -4.69 -0.03 7.45
CA GLU A 39 -3.66 -0.35 8.43
C GLU A 39 -2.84 -1.59 8.06
N ILE A 40 -3.51 -2.65 7.61
CA ILE A 40 -2.87 -3.89 7.17
C ILE A 40 -1.95 -3.61 5.97
N LEU A 41 -2.43 -2.85 4.98
CA LEU A 41 -1.63 -2.44 3.83
C LEU A 41 -0.40 -1.62 4.25
N ARG A 42 -0.55 -0.71 5.21
CA ARG A 42 0.55 0.11 5.73
C ARG A 42 1.61 -0.74 6.42
N LYS A 43 1.21 -1.67 7.29
CA LYS A 43 2.13 -2.61 7.96
C LYS A 43 2.83 -3.53 6.95
N LYS A 44 2.12 -4.00 5.92
CA LYS A 44 2.72 -4.76 4.81
C LYS A 44 3.72 -3.92 4.02
N GLY A 45 3.37 -2.67 3.72
CA GLY A 45 4.22 -1.72 2.99
C GLY A 45 5.56 -1.51 3.69
N GLN A 46 5.56 -1.40 5.02
CA GLN A 46 6.80 -1.29 5.82
C GLN A 46 7.72 -2.50 5.62
N LYS A 47 7.19 -3.72 5.72
CA LYS A 47 7.98 -4.95 5.50
C LYS A 47 8.52 -5.06 4.07
N VAL A 48 7.75 -4.59 3.09
CA VAL A 48 8.19 -4.55 1.69
C VAL A 48 9.28 -3.51 1.48
N ALA A 49 9.17 -2.35 2.15
CA ALA A 49 10.21 -1.32 2.12
C ALA A 49 11.51 -1.83 2.75
N GLU A 50 11.43 -2.55 3.89
CA GLU A 50 12.57 -3.20 4.54
C GLU A 50 13.27 -4.17 3.58
N LYS A 51 12.51 -5.08 2.93
CA LYS A 51 13.06 -6.00 1.91
C LYS A 51 13.61 -5.30 0.67
N ARG A 52 13.21 -4.06 0.42
CA ARG A 52 13.72 -3.24 -0.69
C ARG A 52 14.92 -2.41 -0.29
N ALA A 53 15.19 -2.23 1.01
CA ALA A 53 16.36 -1.50 1.50
C ALA A 53 17.67 -2.24 1.18
N ASP A 54 17.63 -3.57 1.09
CA ASP A 54 18.78 -4.38 0.65
C ASP A 54 19.10 -4.22 -0.84
N ARG A 55 18.23 -3.58 -1.63
CA ARG A 55 18.47 -3.38 -3.06
C ARG A 55 19.35 -2.16 -3.26
N ASP A 56 20.53 -2.38 -3.81
CA ASP A 56 21.42 -1.30 -4.19
C ASP A 56 20.77 -0.42 -5.26
N SER A 57 20.84 0.90 -5.09
CA SER A 57 20.19 1.88 -5.97
C SER A 57 21.19 2.96 -6.33
N SER A 58 21.66 2.92 -7.57
CA SER A 58 22.70 3.82 -8.09
C SER A 58 22.15 5.13 -8.68
N GLU A 59 20.83 5.31 -8.71
CA GLU A 59 20.15 6.47 -9.28
C GLU A 59 19.33 7.20 -8.20
N GLY A 60 19.31 8.54 -8.26
CA GLY A 60 18.58 9.39 -7.32
C GLY A 60 18.49 10.84 -7.78
N ALA A 61 17.77 11.68 -7.04
CA ALA A 61 17.62 13.11 -7.35
C ALA A 61 18.13 13.98 -6.19
N ALA A 62 19.00 14.96 -6.50
CA ALA A 62 19.41 15.98 -5.55
C ALA A 62 18.42 17.16 -5.62
N VAL A 63 17.77 17.46 -4.49
CA VAL A 63 16.82 18.57 -4.39
C VAL A 63 17.39 19.60 -3.42
N ALA A 64 17.60 20.83 -3.90
CA ALA A 64 18.02 21.96 -3.07
C ALA A 64 16.90 23.01 -3.03
N LYS A 65 16.55 23.46 -1.83
CA LYS A 65 15.57 24.53 -1.61
C LYS A 65 16.30 25.76 -1.07
N THR A 66 16.32 26.85 -1.82
CA THR A 66 16.74 28.16 -1.30
C THR A 66 15.51 28.88 -0.77
N ASN A 67 15.67 29.54 0.37
CA ASN A 67 14.62 30.41 0.91
C ASN A 67 14.41 31.59 -0.06
N ALA A 68 13.18 32.09 -0.13
CA ALA A 68 12.84 33.29 -0.90
C ALA A 68 13.52 34.53 -0.31
#